data_AF-A0A7L0K573-F1
#
_entry.id   AF-A0A7L0K573-F1
#
_cell.length_a   1.000
_cell.length_b   1.000
_cell.length_c   1.000
_cell.angle_alpha   90.00
_cell.angle_beta   90.00
_cell.angle_gamma   90.00
#
_symmetry.space_group_name_H-M   'P 1'
#
loop_
_entity.id
_entity.type
_entity.pdbx_description
1 polymer ?
#
loop_
_entity_poly.entity_id
_entity_poly.type
_entity_poly.pdbx_seq_one_letter_code
_entity_poly.pdbx_strand_id
1 'polypeptide(L)'
;RSILKVQKSNAEKSKRMEKEEKIFRETFVYDKEINVINTATAECSVPSKRRADLPVTAGEQLDVIDVTEGNAVICRNSEGRYGYVLVEHLNFR
;
A
#
# COMPACT_ATOMS: atom_id res chain seq x y z
N ARG A 1 -15.42 -30.28 22.26
CA ARG A 1 -14.91 -28.92 22.55
C ARG A 1 -13.86 -28.59 21.50
N SER A 2 -14.24 -27.98 20.38
CA SER A 2 -13.34 -27.82 19.21
C SER A 2 -13.39 -26.38 18.70
N ILE A 3 -12.71 -25.45 19.39
CA ILE A 3 -12.72 -24.01 19.04
C ILE A 3 -11.28 -23.41 19.00
N LEU A 4 -10.22 -24.22 18.86
CA LEU A 4 -8.83 -23.74 19.04
C LEU A 4 -7.95 -23.72 17.78
N LYS A 5 -8.49 -23.98 16.58
CA LYS A 5 -7.66 -24.12 15.36
C LYS A 5 -7.72 -22.96 14.36
N VAL A 6 -8.51 -21.91 14.62
CA VAL A 6 -8.75 -20.79 13.69
C VAL A 6 -8.28 -19.43 14.25
N GLN A 7 -7.18 -19.37 15.01
CA GLN A 7 -6.65 -18.08 15.49
C GLN A 7 -5.15 -17.85 15.25
N LYS A 8 -4.39 -18.87 14.83
CA LYS A 8 -2.94 -18.71 14.64
C LYS A 8 -2.55 -17.96 13.36
N SER A 9 -3.34 -18.04 12.30
CA SER A 9 -2.97 -17.46 11.00
C SER A 9 -3.17 -15.94 10.89
N ASN A 10 -3.99 -15.31 11.75
CA ASN A 10 -4.28 -13.87 11.65
C ASN A 10 -3.25 -13.00 12.41
N ALA A 11 -2.68 -13.54 13.50
CA ALA A 11 -1.66 -12.85 14.29
C ALA A 11 -0.34 -12.65 13.52
N GLU A 12 0.03 -13.58 12.64
CA GLU A 12 1.25 -13.48 11.84
C GLU A 12 1.14 -12.47 10.70
N LYS A 13 -0.04 -12.37 10.07
CA LYS A 13 -0.32 -11.33 9.06
C LYS A 13 -0.35 -9.93 9.67
N SER A 14 -0.99 -9.78 10.83
CA SER A 14 -1.08 -8.49 11.53
C SER A 14 0.31 -7.95 11.91
N LYS A 15 1.21 -8.82 12.40
CA LYS A 15 2.60 -8.44 12.72
C LYS A 15 3.44 -8.02 11.52
N ARG A 16 3.11 -8.47 10.30
CA ARG A 16 3.82 -8.06 9.08
C ARG A 16 3.33 -6.70 8.62
N MET A 17 2.02 -6.49 8.59
CA MET A 17 1.41 -5.21 8.24
C MET A 17 1.88 -4.08 9.17
N GLU A 18 1.92 -4.30 10.48
CA GLU A 18 2.38 -3.29 11.44
C GLU A 18 3.85 -2.89 11.23
N LYS A 19 4.71 -3.85 10.85
CA LYS A 19 6.12 -3.55 10.53
C LYS A 19 6.24 -2.73 9.25
N GLU A 20 5.49 -3.08 8.20
CA GLU A 20 5.51 -2.34 6.94
C GLU A 20 4.93 -0.94 7.12
N GLU A 21 3.84 -0.78 7.87
CA GLU A 21 3.30 0.52 8.22
C GLU A 21 4.31 1.34 9.02
N LYS A 22 5.03 0.74 9.97
CA LYS A 22 6.06 1.46 10.72
C LYS A 22 7.22 1.91 9.82
N ILE A 23 7.70 1.04 8.93
CA ILE A 23 8.75 1.37 7.95
C ILE A 23 8.27 2.47 7.01
N PHE A 24 7.02 2.40 6.58
CA PHE A 24 6.38 3.43 5.77
C PHE A 24 6.31 4.77 6.53
N ARG A 25 5.80 4.79 7.76
CA ARG A 25 5.74 6.03 8.55
C ARG A 25 7.13 6.63 8.78
N GLU A 26 8.14 5.78 9.03
CA GLU A 26 9.52 6.22 9.23
C GLU A 26 10.19 6.71 7.93
N THR A 27 9.93 6.05 6.81
CA THR A 27 10.52 6.39 5.50
C THR A 27 9.88 7.63 4.88
N PHE A 28 8.57 7.81 5.09
CA PHE A 28 7.76 8.85 4.46
C PHE A 28 7.45 10.00 5.42
N VAL A 29 7.90 9.90 6.68
CA VAL A 29 7.55 10.83 7.77
C VAL A 29 6.03 11.04 7.83
N TYR A 30 5.29 9.93 7.71
CA TYR A 30 3.84 9.94 7.58
C TYR A 30 3.19 9.89 8.97
N ASP A 31 2.64 11.01 9.42
CA ASP A 31 2.00 11.17 10.74
C ASP A 31 0.48 10.98 10.72
N LYS A 32 -0.11 10.81 9.53
CA LYS A 32 -1.57 10.66 9.35
C LYS A 32 -2.01 9.21 9.53
N GLU A 33 -3.32 9.01 9.67
CA GLU A 33 -3.93 7.68 9.66
C GLU A 33 -3.87 7.05 8.26
N ILE A 34 -3.60 5.75 8.20
CA ILE A 34 -3.52 4.98 6.95
C ILE A 34 -4.92 4.46 6.64
N ASN A 35 -5.66 5.23 5.83
CA ASN A 35 -6.99 4.86 5.36
C ASN A 35 -7.04 4.87 3.85
N VAL A 36 -7.84 3.98 3.27
CA VAL A 36 -8.10 4.00 1.83
C VAL A 36 -9.04 5.17 1.53
N ILE A 37 -8.51 6.21 0.90
CA ILE A 37 -9.28 7.40 0.48
C ILE A 37 -9.85 7.25 -0.93
N ASN A 38 -9.20 6.44 -1.77
CA ASN A 38 -9.64 6.17 -3.13
C ASN A 38 -9.08 4.83 -3.62
N THR A 39 -9.60 4.30 -4.73
CA THR A 39 -9.04 3.13 -5.41
C THR A 39 -8.64 3.50 -6.82
N ALA A 40 -7.48 3.02 -7.25
CA ALA A 40 -6.96 3.25 -8.59
C ALA A 40 -6.50 1.95 -9.22
N THR A 41 -6.52 1.88 -10.55
CA THR A 41 -5.95 0.76 -11.30
C THR A 41 -4.69 1.24 -11.99
N ALA A 42 -3.57 0.55 -11.82
CA ALA A 42 -2.35 0.86 -12.53
C ALA A 42 -2.56 0.68 -14.04
N GLU A 43 -2.37 1.76 -14.80
CA GLU A 43 -2.48 1.74 -16.26
C GLU A 43 -1.22 1.12 -16.89
N CYS A 44 -0.07 1.32 -16.25
CA CYS A 44 1.24 0.87 -16.71
C CYS A 44 2.00 0.15 -15.59
N SER A 45 2.91 -0.75 -15.98
CA SER A 45 3.82 -1.39 -15.04
C SER A 45 4.99 -0.45 -14.72
N VAL A 46 5.14 -0.07 -13.45
CA VAL A 46 6.21 0.82 -12.99
C VAL A 46 7.09 0.05 -12.01
N PRO A 47 8.38 -0.12 -12.31
CA PRO A 47 9.31 -0.73 -11.37
C PRO A 47 9.62 0.24 -10.23
N SER A 48 9.84 -0.30 -9.02
CA SER A 48 10.22 0.53 -7.87
C SER A 48 11.59 1.18 -8.08
N LYS A 49 11.63 2.50 -8.21
CA LYS A 49 12.90 3.24 -8.37
C LYS A 49 13.56 3.58 -7.05
N ARG A 50 12.78 3.79 -6.00
CA ARG A 50 13.24 4.10 -4.65
C ARG A 50 12.76 3.02 -3.69
N ARG A 51 13.40 2.95 -2.53
CA ARG A 51 12.96 2.05 -1.44
C ARG A 51 11.54 2.36 -0.95
N ALA A 52 11.09 3.59 -1.18
CA ALA A 52 9.76 4.12 -0.90
C ALA A 52 8.80 4.03 -2.11
N ASP A 53 9.25 3.49 -3.24
CA ASP A 53 8.43 3.41 -4.45
C ASP A 53 7.73 2.05 -4.49
N LEU A 54 6.43 2.03 -4.77
CA LEU A 54 5.69 0.78 -4.87
C LEU A 54 5.82 0.25 -6.30
N PRO A 55 6.35 -0.97 -6.51
CA PRO A 55 6.31 -1.56 -7.84
C PRO A 55 4.86 -1.91 -8.15
N VAL A 56 4.34 -1.38 -9.26
CA VAL A 56 2.97 -1.62 -9.71
C VAL A 56 2.99 -2.32 -11.05
N THR A 57 1.99 -3.17 -11.29
CA THR A 57 1.83 -3.89 -12.56
C THR A 57 0.64 -3.33 -13.33
N ALA A 58 0.74 -3.17 -14.65
CA ALA A 58 -0.41 -2.76 -15.46
C ALA A 58 -1.62 -3.70 -15.23
N GLY A 59 -2.78 -3.12 -14.93
CA GLY A 59 -4.01 -3.82 -14.57
C GLY A 59 -4.14 -4.17 -13.07
N GLU A 60 -3.15 -3.83 -12.25
CA GLU A 60 -3.19 -4.06 -10.79
C GLU A 60 -4.08 -3.01 -10.11
N GLN A 61 -4.94 -3.45 -9.19
CA GLN A 61 -5.76 -2.56 -8.36
C GLN A 61 -4.99 -2.17 -7.10
N LEU A 62 -5.01 -0.87 -6.81
CA LEU A 62 -4.25 -0.24 -5.75
C LEU A 62 -5.16 0.64 -4.91
N ASP A 63 -5.00 0.54 -3.60
CA ASP A 63 -5.70 1.38 -2.64
C ASP A 63 -4.90 2.66 -2.44
N VAL A 64 -5.49 3.80 -2.76
CA VAL A 64 -4.89 5.12 -2.56
C VAL A 64 -5.10 5.51 -1.10
N ILE A 65 -3.99 5.73 -0.41
CA ILE A 65 -3.95 6.06 1.02
C ILE A 65 -3.93 7.56 1.24
N ASP A 66 -3.05 8.26 0.53
CA ASP A 66 -2.92 9.71 0.64
C ASP A 66 -2.38 10.27 -0.67
N VAL A 67 -2.75 11.51 -0.95
CA VAL A 67 -2.21 12.31 -2.06
C VAL A 67 -1.08 13.18 -1.52
N THR A 68 0.10 13.09 -2.12
CA THR A 68 1.22 13.98 -1.75
C THR A 68 1.25 15.24 -2.58
N GLU A 69 2.02 16.24 -2.14
CA GLU A 69 2.17 17.50 -2.85
C GLU A 69 2.87 17.26 -4.21
N GLY A 70 2.08 17.15 -5.28
CA GLY A 70 2.54 16.91 -6.65
C GLY A 70 1.67 15.90 -7.42
N ASN A 71 2.27 15.25 -8.41
CA ASN A 71 1.64 14.19 -9.21
C ASN A 71 1.88 12.78 -8.65
N ALA A 72 2.15 12.66 -7.35
CA ALA A 72 2.41 11.38 -6.68
C ALA A 72 1.39 11.12 -5.57
N VAL A 73 1.00 9.87 -5.45
CA VAL A 73 0.11 9.38 -4.40
C VAL A 73 0.75 8.19 -3.70
N ILE A 74 0.36 8.00 -2.46
CA ILE A 74 0.73 6.83 -1.67
C ILE A 74 -0.33 5.77 -1.96
N CYS A 75 0.11 4.67 -2.56
CA CYS A 75 -0.72 3.53 -2.83
C CYS A 75 -0.33 2.35 -1.93
N ARG A 76 -1.30 1.47 -1.73
CA ARG A 76 -1.14 0.17 -1.09
C ARG A 76 -1.58 -0.92 -2.07
N ASN A 77 -0.77 -1.97 -2.21
CA ASN A 77 -1.16 -3.14 -2.99
C ASN A 77 -1.79 -4.24 -2.12
N SER A 78 -2.33 -5.27 -2.77
CA SER A 78 -2.95 -6.43 -2.09
C SER A 78 -1.97 -7.20 -1.18
N GLU A 79 -0.67 -7.07 -1.40
CA GLU A 79 0.35 -7.67 -0.53
C GLU A 79 0.54 -6.91 0.80
N GLY A 80 0.02 -5.68 0.89
CA GLY A 80 0.16 -4.81 2.05
C GLY A 80 1.36 -3.87 2.01
N ARG A 81 2.05 -3.79 0.87
CA ARG A 81 3.18 -2.89 0.65
C ARG A 81 2.66 -1.48 0.35
N TYR A 82 3.35 -0.49 0.90
CA TYR A 82 3.07 0.93 0.66
C TYR A 82 4.17 1.55 -0.18
N GLY A 83 3.79 2.48 -1.05
CA GLY A 83 4.76 3.33 -1.70
C GLY A 83 4.18 4.37 -2.63
N TYR A 84 5.06 5.20 -3.16
CA TYR A 84 4.69 6.24 -4.10
C TYR A 84 4.38 5.65 -5.46
N VAL A 85 3.33 6.17 -6.09
CA VAL A 85 2.95 5.91 -7.47
C VAL A 85 2.51 7.23 -8.08
N LEU A 86 2.91 7.48 -9.32
CA LEU A 86 2.48 8.68 -10.02
C LEU A 86 1.01 8.56 -10.41
N VAL A 87 0.24 9.62 -10.19
CA VAL A 87 -1.17 9.76 -10.60
C VAL A 87 -1.31 9.50 -12.10
N GLU A 88 -0.30 9.86 -12.89
CA GLU A 88 -0.26 9.67 -14.34
C GLU A 88 -0.19 8.19 -14.76
N HIS A 89 0.24 7.29 -13.87
CA HIS A 89 0.25 5.84 -14.10
C HIS A 89 -0.98 5.15 -13.49
N LEU A 90 -1.91 5.92 -12.92
CA LEU A 90 -3.08 5.44 -12.21
C LEU A 90 -4.35 5.88 -12.93
N ASN A 91 -5.24 4.92 -13.11
CA ASN A 91 -6.56 5.13 -13.67
C ASN A 91 -7.59 5.06 -12.53
N PHE A 92 -8.20 6.20 -12.22
CA PHE A 92 -9.26 6.33 -11.23
C PHE A 92 -10.59 6.12 -11.96
N ARG A 93 -11.35 5.09 -11.57
CA ARG A 93 -12.65 4.76 -12.15
C ARG A 93 -13.80 5.27 -11.31
#